data_AF-A0A1W6L4I8-F1
#
_entry.id   AF-A0A1W6L4I8-F1
#
_cell.length_a   1.000
_cell.length_b   1.000
_cell.length_c   1.000
_cell.angle_alpha   90.00
_cell.angle_beta   90.00
_cell.angle_gamma   90.00
#
_symmetry.space_group_name_H-M   'P 1'
#
loop_
_entity.id
_entity.type
_entity.pdbx_description
1 polymer ?
#
loop_
_entity_poly.entity_id
_entity_poly.type
_entity_poly.pdbx_seq_one_letter_code
_entity_poly.pdbx_strand_id
1 'polypeptide(L)'
;MTTTPWFDPAVRPVHVGVYRRRWPGGPFTCWDGEAWRADAATPEAAAAHEAPSRVQDACWQGLAEAPAVLCLTCRGHTVIDRGVDEETGADLISECPDC
;
A
#
# COMPACT_ATOMS: atom_id res chain seq x y z
N MET A 1 7.80 -7.36 -13.12
CA MET A 1 6.83 -7.22 -12.02
C MET A 1 7.29 -8.13 -10.89
N THR A 2 7.94 -7.58 -9.87
CA THR A 2 8.49 -8.37 -8.75
C THR A 2 7.41 -8.50 -7.69
N THR A 3 6.67 -9.59 -7.74
CA THR A 3 5.70 -9.96 -6.70
C THR A 3 6.50 -10.34 -5.45
N THR A 4 6.21 -9.72 -4.30
CA THR A 4 6.74 -10.13 -2.97
C THR A 4 6.64 -11.66 -2.77
N PRO A 5 7.50 -12.27 -1.95
CA PRO A 5 7.34 -13.68 -1.64
C PRO A 5 6.00 -13.93 -0.93
N TRP A 6 5.43 -15.12 -1.11
CA TRP A 6 4.30 -15.56 -0.30
C TRP A 6 4.75 -15.78 1.15
N PHE A 7 4.02 -15.21 2.09
CA PHE A 7 4.25 -15.37 3.52
C PHE A 7 3.42 -16.54 4.06
N ASP A 8 3.99 -17.25 5.04
CA ASP A 8 3.33 -18.35 5.74
C ASP A 8 2.14 -17.83 6.57
N PRO A 9 1.04 -18.61 6.73
CA PRO A 9 -0.08 -18.23 7.58
C PRO A 9 0.33 -17.84 9.01
N ALA A 10 1.40 -18.41 9.57
CA ALA A 10 1.86 -18.06 10.91
C ALA A 10 2.37 -16.62 11.03
N VAL A 11 2.76 -16.00 9.90
CA VAL A 11 3.19 -14.60 9.86
C VAL A 11 1.97 -13.72 9.62
N ARG A 12 1.75 -12.72 10.47
CA ARG A 12 0.69 -11.72 10.27
C ARG A 12 1.22 -10.49 9.52
N PRO A 13 0.43 -9.84 8.66
CA PRO A 13 0.82 -8.58 8.03
C PRO A 13 1.05 -7.50 9.08
N VAL A 14 2.09 -6.69 8.88
CA VAL A 14 2.38 -5.52 9.73
C VAL A 14 1.44 -4.36 9.39
N HIS A 15 1.05 -4.23 8.13
CA HIS A 15 0.22 -3.13 7.63
C HIS A 15 -1.23 -3.58 7.45
N VAL A 16 -2.16 -2.67 7.72
CA VAL A 16 -3.58 -2.83 7.39
C VAL A 16 -3.75 -2.65 5.88
N GLY A 17 -4.61 -3.45 5.26
CA GLY A 17 -4.90 -3.32 3.82
C GLY A 17 -5.24 -4.62 3.13
N VAL A 18 -5.29 -4.57 1.79
CA VAL A 18 -5.71 -5.71 0.96
C VAL A 18 -4.51 -6.54 0.50
N TYR A 19 -4.66 -7.84 0.59
CA TYR A 19 -3.64 -8.84 0.25
C TYR A 19 -4.21 -9.90 -0.68
N ARG A 20 -3.33 -10.57 -1.43
CA ARG A 20 -3.69 -11.84 -2.09
C ARG A 20 -3.58 -12.97 -1.11
N ARG A 21 -4.47 -13.96 -1.19
CA ARG A 21 -4.37 -15.20 -0.42
C ARG A 21 -4.43 -16.44 -1.30
N ARG A 22 -3.80 -17.50 -0.80
CA ARG A 22 -3.94 -18.86 -1.35
C ARG A 22 -5.06 -19.60 -0.65
N TRP A 23 -5.54 -20.65 -1.32
CA TRP A 23 -6.43 -21.64 -0.72
C TRP A 23 -5.85 -22.14 0.63
N PRO A 24 -6.66 -22.27 1.70
CA PRO A 24 -8.13 -22.22 1.72
C PRO A 24 -8.75 -20.82 1.81
N GLY A 25 -7.98 -19.73 1.78
CA GLY A 25 -8.53 -18.38 1.66
C GLY A 25 -9.00 -18.04 0.24
N GLY A 26 -9.91 -17.07 0.11
CA GLY A 26 -10.27 -16.53 -1.19
C GLY A 26 -9.20 -15.57 -1.76
N PRO A 27 -9.31 -15.17 -3.03
CA PRO A 27 -8.19 -14.62 -3.79
C PRO A 27 -7.72 -13.24 -3.28
N PHE A 28 -8.62 -12.45 -2.71
CA PHE A 28 -8.31 -11.18 -2.04
C PHE A 28 -9.03 -11.08 -0.69
N THR A 29 -8.36 -10.50 0.30
CA THR A 29 -8.94 -10.21 1.61
C THR A 29 -8.25 -8.99 2.22
N CYS A 30 -8.94 -8.31 3.13
CA CYS A 30 -8.38 -7.22 3.91
C CYS A 30 -7.89 -7.73 5.27
N TRP A 31 -6.69 -7.31 5.68
CA TRP A 31 -6.22 -7.42 7.06
C TRP A 31 -6.52 -6.10 7.76
N ASP A 32 -7.24 -6.14 8.89
CA ASP A 32 -7.63 -4.96 9.65
C ASP A 32 -6.65 -4.59 10.79
N GLY A 33 -5.61 -5.40 11.00
CA GLY A 33 -4.67 -5.27 12.12
C GLY A 33 -4.79 -6.39 13.17
N GLU A 34 -5.93 -7.09 13.20
CA GLU A 34 -6.25 -8.14 14.17
C GLU A 34 -6.69 -9.46 13.51
N ALA A 35 -7.50 -9.38 12.44
CA ALA A 35 -8.08 -10.51 11.73
C ALA A 35 -8.19 -10.24 10.21
N TRP A 36 -8.20 -11.34 9.46
CA TRP A 36 -8.57 -11.32 8.05
C TRP A 36 -10.07 -11.12 7.90
N ARG A 37 -10.48 -10.26 6.98
CA ARG A 37 -11.88 -10.01 6.58
C ARG A 37 -12.36 -10.99 5.52
N ALA A 38 -13.66 -11.03 5.28
CA ALA A 38 -14.27 -11.88 4.27
C ALA A 38 -13.55 -11.72 2.91
N ASP A 39 -13.36 -12.84 2.23
CA ASP A 39 -12.70 -12.83 0.93
C ASP A 39 -13.60 -12.28 -0.16
N ALA A 40 -12.97 -11.70 -1.18
CA ALA A 40 -13.66 -11.20 -2.35
C ALA A 40 -12.89 -11.53 -3.64
N ALA A 41 -13.60 -11.44 -4.76
CA ALA A 41 -13.03 -11.67 -6.09
C ALA A 41 -12.15 -10.51 -6.59
N THR A 42 -12.27 -9.30 -6.01
CA THR A 42 -11.47 -8.12 -6.39
C THR A 42 -10.89 -7.42 -5.15
N PRO A 43 -9.79 -6.66 -5.26
CA PRO A 43 -9.23 -5.91 -4.15
C PRO A 43 -10.19 -4.88 -3.54
N GLU A 44 -10.96 -4.18 -4.38
CA GLU A 44 -11.89 -3.12 -3.96
C GLU A 44 -13.04 -3.71 -3.14
N ALA A 45 -13.57 -4.86 -3.57
CA ALA A 45 -14.60 -5.57 -2.82
C ALA A 45 -14.05 -6.12 -1.49
N ALA A 46 -12.81 -6.62 -1.48
CA ALA A 46 -12.16 -7.09 -0.25
C ALA A 46 -11.95 -5.95 0.76
N ALA A 47 -11.62 -4.74 0.29
CA ALA A 47 -11.47 -3.55 1.14
C ALA A 47 -12.78 -3.14 1.82
N ALA A 48 -13.94 -3.39 1.18
CA ALA A 48 -15.25 -3.03 1.70
C ALA A 48 -15.82 -4.03 2.72
N HIS A 49 -15.21 -5.21 2.90
CA HIS A 49 -15.72 -6.21 3.82
C HIS A 49 -15.31 -5.96 5.27
N GLU A 50 -16.29 -5.87 6.16
CA GLU A 50 -16.08 -5.73 7.60
C GLU A 50 -16.22 -7.07 8.34
N ALA A 51 -16.94 -8.03 7.77
CA ALA A 51 -17.13 -9.34 8.38
C ALA A 51 -15.79 -10.11 8.46
N PRO A 52 -15.48 -10.80 9.57
CA PRO A 52 -14.28 -11.62 9.66
C PRO A 52 -14.34 -12.82 8.71
N SER A 53 -13.19 -13.18 8.15
CA SER A 53 -13.03 -14.39 7.36
C SER A 53 -13.25 -15.63 8.23
N ARG A 54 -13.85 -16.66 7.65
CA ARG A 54 -13.88 -18.00 8.25
C ARG A 54 -12.50 -18.66 8.26
N VAL A 55 -11.56 -18.16 7.45
CA VAL A 55 -10.20 -18.71 7.31
C VAL A 55 -9.21 -17.64 7.75
N GLN A 56 -8.65 -17.78 8.94
CA GLN A 56 -7.65 -16.84 9.48
C GLN A 56 -6.21 -17.25 9.15
N ASP A 57 -5.99 -18.53 8.81
CA ASP A 57 -4.66 -19.09 8.58
C ASP A 57 -4.53 -19.58 7.13
N ALA A 58 -4.18 -18.67 6.22
CA ALA A 58 -3.75 -19.04 4.88
C ALA A 58 -2.63 -18.12 4.40
N CYS A 59 -1.75 -18.66 3.55
CA CYS A 59 -0.63 -17.89 3.00
C CYS A 59 -1.13 -16.63 2.29
N TRP A 60 -0.37 -15.55 2.44
CA TRP A 60 -0.73 -14.25 1.91
C TRP A 60 0.44 -13.59 1.21
N GLN A 61 0.15 -12.56 0.43
CA GLN A 61 1.13 -11.76 -0.24
C GLN A 61 0.63 -10.33 -0.41
N GLY A 62 1.51 -9.35 -0.19
CA GLY A 62 1.23 -7.96 -0.53
C GLY A 62 0.84 -7.82 -1.99
N LEU A 63 -0.22 -7.05 -2.25
CA LEU A 63 -0.44 -6.51 -3.59
C LEU A 63 0.75 -5.59 -3.86
N ALA A 64 1.49 -5.83 -4.94
CA ALA A 64 2.40 -4.81 -5.42
C ALA A 64 1.49 -3.64 -5.82
N GLU A 65 1.43 -2.59 -4.98
CA GLU A 65 0.87 -1.33 -5.42
C GLU A 65 1.54 -1.01 -6.75
N ALA A 66 0.74 -0.65 -7.76
CA ALA A 66 1.31 0.06 -8.89
C ALA A 66 2.15 1.17 -8.26
N PRO A 67 3.43 1.33 -8.64
CA PRO A 67 4.25 2.38 -8.04
C PRO A 67 3.40 3.64 -8.12
N ALA A 68 3.12 4.24 -6.95
CA ALA A 68 2.41 5.51 -6.91
C ALA A 68 3.01 6.34 -8.03
N VAL A 69 2.19 6.87 -8.93
CA VAL A 69 2.69 7.71 -10.02
C VAL A 69 3.24 8.95 -9.33
N LEU A 70 4.47 8.85 -8.84
CA LEU A 70 5.17 9.93 -8.19
C LEU A 70 5.33 10.96 -9.28
N CYS A 71 4.95 12.20 -8.98
CA CYS A 71 5.27 13.31 -9.85
C CYS A 71 6.76 13.24 -10.21
N LEU A 72 7.08 13.21 -11.50
CA LEU A 72 8.47 13.06 -11.96
C LEU A 72 9.34 14.23 -11.48
N THR A 73 8.73 15.37 -11.22
CA THR A 73 9.37 16.61 -10.80
C THR A 73 9.63 16.64 -9.29
N CYS A 74 8.60 16.46 -8.44
CA CYS A 74 8.77 16.54 -6.97
C CYS A 74 8.87 15.18 -6.27
N ARG A 75 8.75 14.06 -6.99
CA ARG A 75 8.73 12.69 -6.46
C ARG A 75 7.71 12.47 -5.33
N GLY A 76 6.61 13.21 -5.34
CA GLY A 76 5.55 13.13 -4.34
C GLY A 76 5.73 14.05 -3.13
N HIS A 77 6.73 14.93 -3.13
CA HIS A 77 6.95 15.88 -2.04
C HIS A 77 6.09 17.16 -2.12
N THR A 78 5.32 17.37 -3.18
CA THR A 78 4.49 18.57 -3.46
C THR A 78 5.25 19.90 -3.57
N VAL A 79 6.53 19.93 -3.20
CA VAL A 79 7.41 21.08 -3.31
C VAL A 79 8.74 20.71 -3.99
N ILE A 80 9.42 21.71 -4.54
CA ILE A 80 10.71 21.60 -5.21
C ILE A 80 11.68 22.54 -4.50
N ASP A 81 12.80 21.99 -4.05
CA ASP A 81 13.92 22.73 -3.49
C ASP A 81 14.77 23.30 -4.65
N ARG A 82 14.96 24.63 -4.68
CA ARG A 82 15.80 25.31 -5.67
C ARG A 82 17.12 25.82 -5.08
N GLY A 83 17.49 25.35 -3.89
CA GLY A 83 18.65 25.79 -3.13
C GLY A 83 18.32 26.96 -2.20
N VAL A 84 19.35 27.72 -1.86
CA VAL A 84 19.28 28.84 -0.92
C VAL A 84 19.64 30.11 -1.67
N ASP A 85 18.92 31.19 -1.38
CA ASP A 85 19.25 32.53 -1.88
C ASP A 85 20.55 33.02 -1.26
N GLU A 86 21.57 33.31 -2.08
CA GLU A 86 22.92 33.65 -1.61
C GLU A 86 23.01 35.02 -0.90
N GLU A 87 22.04 35.91 -1.13
CA GLU A 87 22.02 37.25 -0.54
C GLU A 87 21.30 37.29 0.81
N THR A 88 20.18 36.58 0.91
CA THR A 88 19.30 36.59 2.10
C THR A 88 19.46 35.35 2.97
N GLY A 89 20.05 34.28 2.45
CA GLY A 89 20.18 32.99 3.13
C GLY A 89 18.86 32.22 3.27
N ALA A 90 17.81 32.61 2.53
CA ALA A 90 16.50 31.97 2.60
C ALA A 90 16.41 30.74 1.68
N ASP A 91 15.75 29.67 2.16
CA ASP A 91 15.46 28.49 1.34
C ASP A 91 14.48 28.84 0.20
N LEU A 92 14.87 28.55 -1.03
CA LEU A 92 14.06 28.77 -2.23
C LEU A 92 13.23 27.53 -2.53
N ILE A 93 12.19 27.31 -1.73
CA ILE A 93 11.23 26.22 -1.92
C ILE A 93 10.05 26.73 -2.74
N SER A 94 9.69 26.02 -3.81
CA SER A 94 8.53 26.35 -4.65
C SER A 94 7.53 25.19 -4.68
N GLU A 95 6.25 25.50 -4.84
CA GLU A 95 5.23 24.48 -5.09
C GLU A 95 5.50 23.76 -6.42
N CYS A 96 5.23 22.46 -6.46
CA CYS A 96 5.40 21.67 -7.67
C CYS A 96 4.28 21.99 -8.66
N PRO A 97 4.58 22.45 -9.89
CA PRO A 97 3.55 22.82 -10.86
C PRO A 97 2.76 21.63 -11.41
N ASP A 98 3.32 20.42 -11.25
CA ASP A 98 2.74 19.16 -11.73
C ASP A 98 1.94 18.42 -10.63
N CYS A 99 1.65 19.05 -9.50
CA CYS A 99 0.92 18.47 -8.36
C CYS A 99 -0.23 19.35 -7.89
#